data_AF-A0A8H7M2H1-F1
#
_entry.id   AF-A0A8H7M2H1-F1
#
_cell.length_a   1.000
_cell.length_b   1.000
_cell.length_c   1.000
_cell.angle_alpha   90.00
_cell.angle_beta   90.00
_cell.angle_gamma   90.00
#
_symmetry.space_group_name_H-M   'P 1'
#
loop_
_entity.id
_entity.type
_entity.pdbx_description
1 polymer ?
#
loop_
_entity_poly.entity_id
_entity_poly.type
_entity_poly.pdbx_seq_one_letter_code
_entity_poly.pdbx_strand_id
1 'polypeptide(L)'
;MIALAEAAAYGVSKARSLDTHNILLFADNKAALSNMSFLSIHPCQYTSWKFCSAIDTFLHESPLNKVELRWVPGHEGVEGNERADALANEGGTKPPYHTHNRSLTWCKAEATWNASRTWAREWPSWAMNAENDSGPTTTPATHAEPPPRQTLDHVIRACPSYDDARLALRNASGSMPDPVLFGTATGLRVVASFINSTDAFKI
;
A
#
# COMPACT_ATOMS: atom_id res chain seq x y z
N MET A 1 -1.58 10.63 -4.08
CA MET A 1 -2.49 11.38 -3.20
C MET A 1 -1.80 12.44 -2.37
N ILE A 2 -0.65 12.19 -1.72
CA ILE A 2 0.06 13.24 -0.97
C ILE A 2 0.37 14.48 -1.83
N ALA A 3 0.81 14.29 -3.08
CA ALA A 3 1.10 15.38 -3.99
C ALA A 3 -0.11 16.32 -4.22
N LEU A 4 -1.32 15.77 -4.29
CA LEU A 4 -2.54 16.56 -4.49
C LEU A 4 -2.95 17.29 -3.21
N ALA A 5 -2.71 16.72 -2.03
CA ALA A 5 -2.90 17.40 -0.75
C ALA A 5 -1.93 18.59 -0.58
N GLU A 6 -0.66 18.39 -0.92
CA GLU A 6 0.35 19.46 -0.89
C GLU A 6 0.06 20.52 -1.97
N ALA A 7 -0.40 20.12 -3.17
CA ALA A 7 -0.84 21.04 -4.22
C ALA A 7 -2.04 21.89 -3.78
N ALA A 8 -2.98 21.33 -3.03
CA ALA A 8 -4.09 22.08 -2.46
C ALA A 8 -3.62 23.14 -1.45
N ALA A 9 -2.76 22.76 -0.50
CA ALA A 9 -2.20 23.69 0.47
C ALA A 9 -1.41 24.83 -0.21
N TYR A 10 -0.60 24.48 -1.21
CA TYR A 10 0.12 25.46 -2.02
C TYR A 10 -0.82 26.37 -2.81
N GLY A 11 -1.85 25.80 -3.42
CA GLY A 11 -2.89 26.52 -4.16
C GLY A 11 -3.59 27.56 -3.28
N VAL A 12 -3.94 27.20 -2.04
CA VAL A 12 -4.54 28.12 -1.06
C VAL A 12 -3.58 29.27 -0.71
N SER A 13 -2.31 28.95 -0.46
CA SER A 13 -1.28 29.98 -0.20
C SER A 13 -1.15 30.95 -1.38
N LYS A 14 -1.14 30.42 -2.61
CA LYS A 14 -1.08 31.25 -3.82
C LYS A 14 -2.34 32.07 -4.04
N ALA A 15 -3.51 31.49 -3.80
CA ALA A 15 -4.78 32.18 -3.93
C ALA A 15 -4.83 33.43 -3.05
N ARG A 16 -4.41 33.30 -1.78
CA ARG A 16 -4.29 34.43 -0.85
C ARG A 16 -3.27 35.47 -1.32
N SER A 17 -2.11 35.03 -1.81
CA SER A 17 -1.06 35.97 -2.25
C SER A 17 -1.41 36.75 -3.52
N LEU A 18 -2.27 36.18 -4.37
CA LEU A 18 -2.70 36.75 -5.64
C LEU A 18 -4.10 37.38 -5.57
N ASP A 19 -4.72 37.38 -4.38
CA ASP A 19 -6.09 37.84 -4.15
C ASP A 19 -7.11 37.23 -5.14
N THR A 20 -6.99 35.93 -5.38
CA THR A 20 -7.94 35.18 -6.23
C THR A 20 -8.81 34.27 -5.39
N HIS A 21 -10.08 34.19 -5.79
CA HIS A 21 -11.08 33.34 -5.16
C HIS A 21 -11.17 31.94 -5.80
N ASN A 22 -10.50 31.70 -6.93
CA ASN A 22 -10.66 30.47 -7.70
C ASN A 22 -9.39 29.63 -7.71
N ILE A 23 -9.50 28.37 -7.29
CA ILE A 23 -8.44 27.37 -7.38
C ILE A 23 -8.90 26.24 -8.31
N LEU A 24 -8.09 25.95 -9.33
CA LEU A 24 -8.32 24.86 -10.26
C LEU A 24 -7.22 23.82 -10.11
N LEU A 25 -7.59 22.60 -9.71
CA LEU A 25 -6.66 21.49 -9.52
C LEU A 25 -6.93 20.41 -10.57
N PHE A 26 -5.87 20.03 -11.28
CA PHE A 26 -5.91 18.97 -12.28
C PHE A 26 -5.15 17.74 -11.78
N ALA A 27 -5.70 16.54 -12.04
CA ALA A 27 -5.01 15.29 -11.75
C ALA A 27 -5.43 14.18 -12.72
N ASP A 28 -4.51 13.30 -13.07
CA ASP A 28 -4.74 12.15 -13.92
C ASP A 28 -5.28 10.91 -13.19
N ASN A 29 -5.06 10.88 -11.88
CA ASN A 29 -5.49 9.77 -11.05
C ASN A 29 -6.96 9.93 -10.64
N LYS A 30 -7.87 9.35 -11.44
CA LYS A 30 -9.33 9.36 -11.18
C LYS A 30 -9.69 8.79 -9.79
N ALA A 31 -8.98 7.77 -9.31
CA ALA A 31 -9.22 7.21 -7.98
C ALA A 31 -8.80 8.19 -6.86
N ALA A 32 -7.71 8.93 -7.04
CA ALA A 32 -7.27 9.96 -6.09
C ALA A 32 -8.29 11.11 -6.01
N LEU A 33 -8.81 11.56 -7.16
CA LEU A 33 -9.86 12.58 -7.21
C LEU A 33 -11.13 12.10 -6.49
N SER A 34 -11.59 10.88 -6.80
CA SER A 34 -12.76 10.29 -6.13
C SER A 34 -12.56 10.21 -4.62
N ASN A 35 -11.41 9.74 -4.14
CA ASN A 35 -11.14 9.60 -2.70
C ASN A 35 -11.05 10.94 -1.96
N MET A 36 -10.79 12.05 -2.65
CA MET A 36 -10.78 13.39 -2.05
C MET A 36 -12.16 14.02 -2.03
N SER A 37 -13.01 13.66 -2.99
CA SER A 37 -14.42 14.08 -3.01
C SER A 37 -15.29 13.33 -1.99
N PHE A 38 -14.86 12.14 -1.52
CA PHE A 38 -15.62 11.31 -0.58
C PHE A 38 -14.82 10.97 0.68
N LEU A 39 -15.25 11.47 1.85
CA LEU A 39 -14.65 11.22 3.18
C LEU A 39 -14.84 9.78 3.71
N SER A 40 -15.08 8.80 2.85
CA SER A 40 -15.20 7.39 3.24
C SER A 40 -13.89 6.85 3.82
N ILE A 41 -13.96 5.77 4.62
CA ILE A 41 -12.74 5.13 5.17
C ILE A 41 -11.97 4.50 4.00
N HIS A 42 -10.74 4.95 3.74
CA HIS A 42 -9.87 4.39 2.71
C HIS A 42 -8.38 4.45 3.15
N PRO A 43 -7.48 3.65 2.54
CA PRO A 43 -6.06 3.55 2.96
C PRO A 43 -5.24 4.86 2.92
N CYS A 44 -5.80 5.94 2.38
CA CYS A 44 -5.15 7.24 2.26
C CYS A 44 -5.92 8.35 3.00
N GLN A 45 -6.68 7.97 4.02
CA GLN A 45 -7.54 8.87 4.80
C GLN A 45 -6.75 10.06 5.36
N TYR A 46 -5.52 9.85 5.82
CA TYR A 46 -4.66 10.95 6.29
C TYR A 46 -4.41 12.01 5.20
N THR A 47 -4.13 11.59 3.97
CA THR A 47 -3.90 12.54 2.87
C THR A 47 -5.19 13.22 2.41
N SER A 48 -6.32 12.52 2.43
CA SER A 48 -7.62 13.14 2.16
C SER A 48 -7.99 14.15 3.23
N TRP A 49 -7.75 13.84 4.51
CA TRP A 49 -7.96 14.77 5.61
C TRP A 49 -7.11 16.04 5.45
N LYS A 50 -5.82 15.91 5.13
CA LYS A 50 -4.95 17.07 4.86
C LYS A 50 -5.49 17.93 3.71
N PHE A 51 -5.91 17.29 2.62
CA PHE A 51 -6.50 17.97 1.47
C PHE A 51 -7.77 18.74 1.87
N CYS A 52 -8.75 18.04 2.47
CA CYS A 52 -10.02 18.64 2.88
C CYS A 52 -9.80 19.76 3.88
N SER A 53 -8.93 19.58 4.88
CA SER A 53 -8.63 20.62 5.86
C SER A 53 -8.11 21.91 5.21
N ALA A 54 -7.23 21.80 4.21
CA ALA A 54 -6.71 22.97 3.50
C ALA A 54 -7.79 23.67 2.67
N ILE A 55 -8.58 22.89 1.93
CA ILE A 55 -9.65 23.41 1.07
C ILE A 55 -10.79 24.01 1.90
N ASP A 56 -11.25 23.32 2.94
CA ASP A 56 -12.32 23.80 3.82
C ASP A 56 -11.94 25.13 4.47
N THR A 57 -10.68 25.26 4.93
CA THR A 57 -10.18 26.52 5.48
C THR A 57 -10.32 27.66 4.46
N PHE A 58 -9.92 27.43 3.21
CA PHE A 58 -10.06 28.42 2.15
C PHE A 58 -11.53 28.72 1.81
N LEU A 59 -12.38 27.70 1.67
CA LEU A 59 -13.79 27.90 1.35
C LEU A 59 -14.54 28.67 2.45
N HIS A 60 -14.16 28.52 3.72
CA HIS A 60 -14.76 29.26 4.85
C HIS A 60 -14.29 30.72 4.96
N GLU A 61 -13.20 31.13 4.31
CA GLU A 61 -12.70 32.50 4.35
C GLU A 61 -13.58 33.50 3.59
N SER A 62 -14.26 33.06 2.53
CA SER A 62 -15.13 33.92 1.73
C SER A 62 -16.16 33.11 0.94
N PRO A 63 -17.42 33.57 0.83
CA PRO A 63 -18.43 32.93 -0.02
C PRO A 63 -18.09 32.97 -1.52
N LEU A 64 -17.12 33.80 -1.93
CA LEU A 64 -16.63 33.85 -3.31
C LEU A 64 -15.64 32.72 -3.62
N ASN A 65 -15.05 32.11 -2.58
CA ASN A 65 -14.00 31.11 -2.76
C ASN A 65 -14.57 29.85 -3.38
N LYS A 66 -13.89 29.38 -4.43
CA LYS A 66 -14.27 28.20 -5.19
C LYS A 66 -13.04 27.35 -5.48
N VAL A 67 -13.21 26.04 -5.33
CA VAL A 67 -12.20 25.05 -5.65
C VAL A 67 -12.82 24.02 -6.57
N GLU A 68 -12.21 23.81 -7.73
CA GLU A 68 -12.64 22.76 -8.66
C GLU A 68 -11.52 21.73 -8.87
N LEU A 69 -11.93 20.47 -8.87
CA LEU A 69 -11.10 19.32 -9.18
C LEU A 69 -11.47 18.80 -10.56
N ARG A 70 -10.49 18.73 -11.46
CA ARG A 70 -10.70 18.27 -12.84
C ARG A 70 -9.77 17.10 -13.17
N TRP A 71 -10.35 16.06 -13.75
CA TRP A 71 -9.58 14.95 -14.28
C TRP A 71 -8.97 15.32 -15.62
N VAL A 72 -7.72 14.91 -15.85
CA VAL A 72 -7.04 14.98 -17.13
C VAL A 72 -6.53 13.59 -17.52
N PRO A 73 -6.42 13.24 -18.80
CA PRO A 73 -5.82 11.97 -19.16
C PRO A 73 -4.30 12.02 -18.92
N GLY A 74 -3.76 10.93 -18.37
CA GLY A 74 -2.31 10.75 -18.20
C GLY A 74 -1.66 10.22 -19.47
N HIS A 75 -0.39 10.56 -19.71
CA HIS A 75 0.41 10.12 -20.87
C HIS A 75 -0.16 10.49 -22.25
N GLU A 76 -1.03 11.49 -22.33
CA GLU A 76 -1.60 12.02 -23.58
C GLU A 76 -0.89 13.31 -24.06
N GLY A 77 0.27 13.66 -23.50
CA GLY A 77 1.02 14.85 -23.91
C GLY A 77 0.46 16.17 -23.38
N VAL A 78 -0.36 16.13 -22.31
CA VAL A 78 -0.80 17.33 -21.61
C VAL A 78 0.40 17.93 -20.85
N GLU A 79 0.99 19.00 -21.38
CA GLU A 79 2.26 19.58 -20.90
C GLU A 79 2.36 19.71 -19.37
N GLY A 80 1.31 20.26 -18.73
CA GLY A 80 1.28 20.42 -17.28
C GLY A 80 1.26 19.11 -16.50
N ASN A 81 0.58 18.08 -17.03
CA ASN A 81 0.54 16.75 -16.43
C ASN A 81 1.88 16.01 -16.64
N GLU A 82 2.42 16.03 -17.86
CA GLU A 82 3.73 15.43 -18.17
C GLU A 82 4.84 16.03 -17.29
N ARG A 83 4.80 17.35 -17.05
CA ARG A 83 5.72 18.01 -16.12
C ARG A 83 5.51 17.55 -14.68
N ALA A 84 4.27 17.39 -14.24
CA ALA A 84 3.97 16.88 -12.90
C ALA A 84 4.46 15.43 -12.72
N ASP A 85 4.28 14.58 -13.72
CA ASP A 85 4.75 13.19 -13.74
C ASP A 85 6.29 13.12 -13.72
N ALA A 86 6.96 13.96 -14.51
CA ALA A 86 8.42 14.05 -14.50
C ALA A 86 8.95 14.44 -13.10
N LEU A 87 8.34 15.44 -12.46
CA LEU A 87 8.70 15.87 -11.10
C LEU A 87 8.38 14.78 -10.06
N ALA A 88 7.27 14.07 -10.20
CA ALA A 88 6.91 12.96 -9.32
C ALA A 88 7.91 11.80 -9.44
N ASN A 89 8.35 11.47 -10.66
CA ASN A 89 9.38 10.46 -10.91
C ASN A 89 10.74 10.87 -10.31
N GLU A 90 11.15 12.13 -10.47
CA GLU A 90 12.36 12.67 -9.83
C GLU A 90 12.25 12.63 -8.29
N GLY A 91 11.07 12.88 -7.74
CA GLY A 91 10.80 12.74 -6.31
C GLY A 91 10.93 11.30 -5.82
N GLY A 92 10.54 10.32 -6.65
CA GLY A 92 10.63 8.89 -6.35
C GLY A 92 12.07 8.36 -6.19
N THR A 93 13.07 9.06 -6.72
CA THR A 93 14.49 8.68 -6.55
C THR A 93 15.11 9.26 -5.27
N LYS A 94 14.41 10.15 -4.57
CA LYS A 94 14.88 10.78 -3.33
C LYS A 94 14.48 9.94 -2.12
N PRO A 95 15.28 9.94 -1.04
CA PRO A 95 14.91 9.22 0.18
C PRO A 95 13.57 9.75 0.71
N PRO A 96 12.70 8.87 1.24
CA PRO A 96 11.41 9.27 1.76
C PRO A 96 11.56 10.25 2.93
N TYR A 97 10.70 11.26 2.97
CA TYR A 97 10.63 12.20 4.07
C TYR A 97 10.09 11.51 5.34
N HIS A 98 10.66 11.87 6.51
CA HIS A 98 10.54 11.13 7.77
C HIS A 98 9.11 10.82 8.26
N THR A 99 8.08 11.53 7.79
CA THR A 99 6.69 11.28 8.20
C THR A 99 6.05 10.08 7.48
N HIS A 100 6.58 9.67 6.32
CA HIS A 100 6.10 8.53 5.55
C HIS A 100 7.30 7.70 5.07
N ASN A 101 8.01 7.10 6.04
CA ASN A 101 9.27 6.42 5.78
C ASN A 101 9.14 5.24 4.79
N ARG A 102 7.93 4.72 4.59
CA ARG A 102 7.57 3.79 3.51
C ARG A 102 6.09 3.97 3.14
N SER A 103 5.74 3.94 1.85
CA SER A 103 4.34 3.81 1.44
C SER A 103 3.88 2.35 1.61
N LEU A 104 2.59 2.13 1.81
CA LEU A 104 2.02 0.77 1.91
C LEU A 104 2.24 -0.01 0.61
N THR A 105 2.25 0.68 -0.53
CA THR A 105 2.62 0.14 -1.84
C THR A 105 4.08 -0.31 -1.86
N TRP A 106 5.00 0.52 -1.35
CA TRP A 106 6.42 0.18 -1.26
C TRP A 106 6.62 -1.05 -0.37
N CYS A 107 6.02 -1.10 0.82
CA CYS A 107 6.12 -2.28 1.70
C CYS A 107 5.60 -3.56 1.02
N LYS A 108 4.49 -3.47 0.28
CA LYS A 108 3.94 -4.61 -0.46
C LYS A 108 4.84 -5.06 -1.60
N ALA A 109 5.37 -4.11 -2.38
CA ALA A 109 6.27 -4.39 -3.49
C ALA A 109 7.57 -5.02 -2.96
N GLU A 110 8.14 -4.47 -1.89
CA GLU A 110 9.33 -4.98 -1.23
C GLU A 110 9.11 -6.40 -0.66
N ALA A 111 8.01 -6.63 0.03
CA ALA A 111 7.66 -7.96 0.54
C ALA A 111 7.49 -8.98 -0.60
N THR A 112 6.85 -8.57 -1.71
CA THR A 112 6.70 -9.42 -2.91
C THR A 112 8.06 -9.74 -3.53
N TRP A 113 8.95 -8.76 -3.61
CA TRP A 113 10.30 -8.91 -4.16
C TRP A 113 11.15 -9.84 -3.30
N ASN A 114 11.15 -9.64 -1.98
CA ASN A 114 11.89 -10.49 -1.04
C ASN A 114 11.36 -11.92 -1.04
N ALA A 115 10.04 -12.12 -1.00
CA ALA A 115 9.45 -13.46 -1.10
C ALA A 115 9.85 -14.15 -2.42
N SER A 116 9.83 -13.43 -3.55
CA SER A 116 10.22 -13.98 -4.85
C SER A 116 11.70 -14.37 -4.89
N ARG A 117 12.58 -13.58 -4.26
CA ARG A 117 14.03 -13.86 -4.18
C ARG A 117 14.33 -15.06 -3.28
N THR A 118 13.73 -15.12 -2.10
CA THR A 118 13.87 -16.24 -1.18
C THR A 118 13.40 -17.53 -1.85
N TRP A 119 12.24 -17.47 -2.53
CA TRP A 119 11.70 -18.60 -3.28
C TRP A 119 12.63 -19.06 -4.41
N ALA A 120 13.13 -18.12 -5.23
CA ALA A 120 14.07 -18.46 -6.31
C ALA A 120 15.35 -19.13 -5.80
N ARG A 121 15.80 -18.79 -4.59
CA ARG A 121 16.96 -19.41 -3.94
C ARG A 121 16.69 -20.83 -3.43
N GLU A 122 15.49 -21.06 -2.90
CA GLU A 122 15.13 -22.32 -2.23
C GLU A 122 14.55 -23.35 -3.20
N TRP A 123 13.95 -22.90 -4.31
CA TRP A 123 13.33 -23.74 -5.34
C TRP A 123 14.23 -24.87 -5.87
N PRO A 124 15.54 -24.68 -6.16
CA PRO A 124 16.41 -25.76 -6.64
C PRO A 124 16.55 -26.90 -5.63
N SER A 125 16.65 -26.59 -4.33
CA SER A 125 16.74 -27.61 -3.27
C SER A 125 15.43 -28.38 -3.11
N TRP A 126 14.29 -27.72 -3.33
CA TRP A 126 12.98 -28.35 -3.27
C TRP A 126 12.73 -29.25 -4.48
N ALA A 127 13.08 -28.79 -5.69
CA ALA A 127 12.97 -29.56 -6.92
C ALA A 127 13.84 -30.84 -6.91
N MET A 128 15.07 -30.78 -6.41
CA MET A 128 15.94 -31.96 -6.26
C MET A 128 15.41 -32.97 -5.23
N ASN A 129 14.70 -32.52 -4.19
CA ASN A 129 14.11 -33.42 -3.18
C ASN A 129 12.81 -34.07 -3.70
N ALA A 130 12.05 -33.38 -4.54
CA ALA A 130 10.84 -33.93 -5.18
C ALA A 130 11.17 -35.01 -6.23
N GLU A 131 12.32 -34.93 -6.90
CA GLU A 131 12.81 -35.97 -7.82
C GLU A 131 13.28 -37.25 -7.10
N ASN A 132 13.66 -37.16 -5.82
CA ASN A 132 14.09 -38.32 -5.01
C ASN A 132 12.94 -39.08 -4.34
N ASP A 133 11.70 -38.56 -4.39
CA ASP A 133 10.50 -39.20 -3.82
C ASP A 133 9.70 -39.95 -4.90
N SER A 134 10.39 -40.80 -5.66
CA SER A 134 9.77 -41.61 -6.71
C SER A 134 9.01 -42.82 -6.14
N GLY A 135 7.78 -42.58 -5.68
CA GLY A 135 6.67 -43.55 -5.72
C GLY A 135 6.06 -43.64 -7.13
N PRO A 136 5.33 -44.71 -7.49
CA PRO A 136 5.18 -45.11 -8.89
C PRO A 136 4.32 -44.16 -9.71
N THR A 137 4.84 -43.94 -10.92
CA THR A 137 4.35 -43.14 -12.04
C THR A 137 2.88 -43.34 -12.40
N THR A 138 2.14 -42.23 -12.52
CA THR A 138 1.11 -42.07 -13.55
C THR A 138 1.10 -40.64 -14.13
N THR A 139 1.55 -40.56 -15.38
CA THR A 139 1.18 -39.63 -16.48
C THR A 139 1.40 -38.11 -16.31
N PRO A 140 2.13 -37.46 -17.25
CA PRO A 140 2.44 -36.03 -17.17
C PRO A 140 1.25 -35.18 -17.63
N ALA A 141 0.63 -34.46 -16.71
CA ALA A 141 -0.23 -33.33 -17.07
C ALA A 141 0.65 -32.12 -17.37
N THR A 142 0.81 -31.83 -18.66
CA THR A 142 1.21 -30.53 -19.20
C THR A 142 0.29 -29.45 -18.63
N HIS A 143 0.71 -28.84 -17.53
CA HIS A 143 0.44 -27.48 -17.04
C HIS A 143 0.97 -27.50 -15.61
N ALA A 144 2.25 -27.13 -15.43
CA ALA A 144 2.76 -26.87 -14.09
C ALA A 144 1.92 -25.73 -13.51
N GLU A 145 0.99 -26.06 -12.61
CA GLU A 145 0.29 -25.06 -11.83
C GLU A 145 1.36 -24.19 -11.16
N PRO A 146 1.26 -22.84 -11.25
CA PRO A 146 2.20 -21.99 -10.56
C PRO A 146 2.16 -22.37 -9.07
N PRO A 147 3.32 -22.51 -8.41
CA PRO A 147 3.36 -22.95 -7.02
C PRO A 147 2.47 -22.06 -6.16
N PRO A 148 1.74 -22.63 -5.18
CA PRO A 148 0.81 -21.89 -4.36
C PRO A 148 1.52 -20.71 -3.69
N ARG A 149 1.07 -19.50 -4.02
CA ARG A 149 1.64 -18.26 -3.47
C ARG A 149 1.49 -18.28 -1.95
N GLN A 150 2.59 -18.26 -1.21
CA GLN A 150 2.53 -18.03 0.23
C GLN A 150 2.01 -16.60 0.48
N THR A 151 0.74 -16.49 0.86
CA THR A 151 0.10 -15.23 1.21
C THR A 151 0.32 -14.92 2.70
N LEU A 152 0.10 -13.66 3.10
CA LEU A 152 0.03 -13.30 4.51
C LEU A 152 -0.94 -14.20 5.28
N ASP A 153 -2.07 -14.52 4.66
CA ASP A 153 -3.09 -15.42 5.19
C ASP A 153 -2.53 -16.84 5.40
N HIS A 154 -1.79 -17.36 4.42
CA HIS A 154 -1.09 -18.63 4.57
C HIS A 154 -0.07 -18.58 5.71
N VAL A 155 0.80 -17.58 5.77
CA VAL A 155 1.83 -17.46 6.83
C VAL A 155 1.18 -17.40 8.22
N ILE A 156 0.10 -16.64 8.37
CA ILE A 156 -0.58 -16.47 9.65
C ILE A 156 -1.45 -17.69 10.01
N ARG A 157 -2.10 -18.35 9.05
CA ARG A 157 -3.12 -19.38 9.33
C ARG A 157 -2.75 -20.80 8.97
N ALA A 158 -1.97 -21.03 7.91
CA ALA A 158 -1.71 -22.38 7.40
C ALA A 158 -0.23 -22.82 7.31
N CYS A 159 0.75 -21.92 7.30
CA CYS A 159 2.14 -22.23 6.96
C CYS A 159 2.81 -23.20 7.94
N PRO A 160 3.18 -24.42 7.48
CA PRO A 160 3.84 -25.42 8.33
C PRO A 160 5.20 -24.96 8.86
N SER A 161 5.94 -24.18 8.08
CA SER A 161 7.27 -23.67 8.45
C SER A 161 7.25 -22.74 9.66
N TYR A 162 6.08 -22.19 10.01
CA TYR A 162 5.89 -21.30 11.16
C TYR A 162 4.92 -21.87 12.20
N ASP A 163 4.64 -23.18 12.20
CA ASP A 163 3.65 -23.78 13.11
C ASP A 163 3.97 -23.50 14.59
N ASP A 164 5.24 -23.66 14.97
CA ASP A 164 5.73 -23.40 16.33
C ASP A 164 5.58 -21.92 16.72
N ALA A 165 5.93 -21.00 15.82
CA ALA A 165 5.80 -19.57 16.07
C ALA A 165 4.32 -19.14 16.21
N ARG A 166 3.40 -19.85 15.56
CA ARG A 166 1.95 -19.56 15.60
C ARG A 166 1.23 -20.08 16.85
N LEU A 167 1.89 -20.87 17.71
CA LEU A 167 1.33 -21.26 19.01
C LEU A 167 0.88 -20.03 19.81
N ALA A 168 1.64 -18.94 19.76
CA ALA A 168 1.28 -17.69 20.42
C ALA A 168 -0.01 -17.06 19.83
N LEU A 169 -0.17 -17.09 18.50
CA LEU A 169 -1.37 -16.59 17.83
C LEU A 169 -2.61 -17.43 18.19
N ARG A 170 -2.47 -18.76 18.18
CA ARG A 170 -3.51 -19.72 18.56
C ARG A 170 -3.93 -19.53 20.02
N ASN A 171 -2.98 -19.31 20.93
CA ASN A 171 -3.28 -19.09 22.35
C ASN A 171 -4.02 -17.78 22.61
N ALA A 172 -3.74 -16.73 21.83
CA ALA A 172 -4.38 -15.43 22.00
C ALA A 172 -5.80 -15.35 21.43
N SER A 173 -6.10 -16.15 20.40
CA SER A 173 -7.35 -16.05 19.65
C SER A 173 -8.20 -17.33 19.65
N GLY A 174 -7.70 -18.44 20.19
CA GLY A 174 -8.31 -19.75 20.03
C GLY A 174 -8.33 -20.18 18.56
N SER A 175 -9.53 -20.40 18.00
CA SER A 175 -9.74 -20.76 16.59
C SER A 175 -9.53 -19.56 15.63
N MET A 176 -8.47 -18.77 15.80
CA MET A 176 -8.03 -17.69 14.90
C MET A 176 -9.12 -16.79 14.23
N PRO A 177 -10.18 -16.31 14.92
CA PRO A 177 -11.04 -15.26 14.37
C PRO A 177 -10.29 -13.92 14.28
N ASP A 178 -10.19 -13.38 13.06
CA ASP A 178 -9.55 -12.10 12.74
C ASP A 178 -9.95 -10.90 13.64
N PRO A 179 -11.21 -10.78 14.10
CA PRO A 179 -11.61 -9.67 14.98
C PRO A 179 -10.84 -9.62 16.30
N VAL A 180 -10.40 -10.76 16.83
CA VAL A 180 -9.68 -10.79 18.12
C VAL A 180 -8.21 -10.46 17.91
N LEU A 181 -7.59 -11.03 16.87
CA LEU A 181 -6.18 -10.80 16.54
C LEU A 181 -5.89 -9.37 16.09
N PHE A 182 -6.75 -8.80 15.26
CA PHE A 182 -6.52 -7.47 14.67
C PHE A 182 -7.36 -6.37 15.32
N GLY A 183 -8.37 -6.71 16.13
CA GLY A 183 -9.26 -5.74 16.78
C GLY A 183 -8.96 -5.47 18.25
N THR A 184 -8.04 -6.20 18.89
CA THR A 184 -7.70 -6.01 20.30
C THR A 184 -6.23 -5.64 20.51
N ALA A 185 -5.93 -4.85 21.54
CA ALA A 185 -4.55 -4.50 21.89
C ALA A 185 -3.70 -5.73 22.23
N THR A 186 -4.29 -6.74 22.86
CA THR A 186 -3.65 -8.02 23.16
C THR A 186 -3.33 -8.78 21.87
N GLY A 187 -4.29 -8.90 20.95
CA GLY A 187 -4.10 -9.53 19.65
C GLY A 187 -2.98 -8.87 18.85
N LEU A 188 -2.97 -7.54 18.75
CA LEU A 188 -1.95 -6.79 18.02
C LEU A 188 -0.54 -6.98 18.60
N ARG A 189 -0.40 -7.06 19.93
CA ARG A 189 0.89 -7.34 20.59
C ARG A 189 1.40 -8.74 20.26
N VAL A 190 0.50 -9.72 20.22
CA VAL A 190 0.82 -11.10 19.90
C VAL A 190 1.21 -11.25 18.43
N VAL A 191 0.50 -10.58 17.52
CA VAL A 191 0.88 -10.49 16.09
C VAL A 191 2.25 -9.82 15.92
N ALA A 192 2.52 -8.72 16.63
CA ALA A 192 3.83 -8.06 16.59
C ALA A 192 4.95 -8.98 17.11
N SER A 193 4.71 -9.75 18.17
CA SER A 193 5.65 -10.74 18.68
C SER A 193 5.94 -11.83 17.66
N PHE A 194 4.90 -12.37 17.02
CA PHE A 194 5.02 -13.36 15.93
C PHE A 194 5.82 -12.84 14.74
N ILE A 195 5.58 -11.60 14.32
CA ILE A 195 6.33 -10.96 13.24
C ILE A 195 7.81 -10.82 13.61
N ASN A 196 8.11 -10.48 14.87
CA ASN A 196 9.50 -10.32 15.33
C ASN A 196 10.24 -11.65 15.51
N SER A 197 9.53 -12.71 15.89
CA SER A 197 10.10 -14.05 16.11
C SER A 197 10.29 -14.85 14.82
N THR A 198 9.64 -14.44 13.73
CA THR A 198 9.77 -15.08 12.42
C THR A 198 10.70 -14.31 11.49
N ASP A 199 11.29 -14.99 10.52
CA ASP A 199 12.00 -14.37 9.40
C ASP A 199 11.07 -14.10 8.21
N ALA A 200 9.81 -14.55 8.27
CA ALA A 200 8.78 -14.39 7.25
C ALA A 200 8.58 -12.94 6.75
N PHE A 201 8.92 -11.95 7.59
CA PHE A 201 8.70 -10.53 7.34
C PHE A 201 9.95 -9.67 7.54
N LYS A 202 11.13 -10.29 7.71
CA LYS A 202 12.40 -9.55 7.82
C LYS A 202 12.86 -9.13 6.42
N ILE A 203 13.13 -7.83 6.26
CA ILE A 203 13.68 -7.20 5.05
C ILE A 203 15.20 -7.22 5.15
#